data_AF-K0R0C6-F1
#
_entry.id   AF-K0R0C6-F1
#
_cell.length_a   1.000
_cell.length_b   1.000
_cell.length_c   1.000
_cell.angle_alpha   90.00
_cell.angle_beta   90.00
_cell.angle_gamma   90.00
#
_symmetry.space_group_name_H-M   'P 1'
#
loop_
_entity.id
_entity.type
_entity.pdbx_description
1 polymer ?
#
loop_
_entity_poly.entity_id
_entity_poly.type
_entity_poly.pdbx_seq_one_letter_code
_entity_poly.pdbx_strand_id
1 'polypeptide(L)'
;MVWSSMLHTSLYTVAVATFVTVACIPNGGLRPRKMLPPRGNGSTTDRLNVALSGAAVNITQSSWKSSLALAVVLTTFGLFHMTLQMGYPHIMWNPFMWGWYTVYLPGSIPKALRGACLDMQKHSTANQPLCLSEDQWQELSSGQLSSYNPDDVYSVQRGLDYLQNQSGGVVINALARNVADAIPLLKQNMEGLAPFFQDSSRNKLSLVVFENDSNDGTRALFKSWASEESRKESPRYVVDIMGCGDANPDCILGIQDRYDKDLFKDPNASGVGKLGEFRNVLLEYILSKDEYKSFSHMVVLDVDLGVSISPLGLIHTLGLENGLGQDYAVASSSSQVWPGTMGSIIPPYDLSAFRPKESSGNEKLRGMHQWFCHLMPAGDRWRNLCEAASPMQLFMIQSANDPSNNHNEPYEVGSAFNGVTIYPMRVVRERGEQARYDSGDDNQQCEHVGFHLSLDRRMYVNPKWSMNLRPNKPGGPTGIRAVKTLFEAVIGRPNVVVVFLIGNNTFFFVAVFALWMIGLSLKRLMMVLYDQEKESRRRPWSADSTSGINTREM
;
A
#
# COMPACT_ATOMS: atom_id res chain seq x y z
N MET A 1 14.52 -0.44 -14.32
CA MET A 1 13.38 -1.02 -13.60
C MET A 1 12.32 -1.40 -14.62
N VAL A 2 12.00 -2.68 -14.74
CA VAL A 2 11.17 -3.26 -15.80
C VAL A 2 9.83 -3.49 -15.07
N TRP A 3 8.74 -2.78 -15.43
CA TRP A 3 7.44 -2.79 -14.72
C TRP A 3 6.24 -3.14 -15.61
N SER A 4 5.32 -3.97 -15.09
CA SER A 4 4.08 -4.41 -15.77
C SER A 4 2.85 -4.22 -14.85
N SER A 5 1.88 -3.47 -15.37
CA SER A 5 0.67 -2.88 -14.74
C SER A 5 -0.20 -3.76 -13.80
N MET A 6 -0.29 -5.06 -14.04
CA MET A 6 -1.07 -5.99 -13.19
C MET A 6 -0.24 -7.14 -12.62
N LEU A 7 1.03 -7.18 -13.00
CA LEU A 7 1.94 -8.27 -12.69
C LEU A 7 3.17 -7.62 -12.12
N HIS A 8 3.00 -7.15 -10.90
CA HIS A 8 4.04 -6.60 -10.08
C HIS A 8 4.97 -7.72 -9.56
N THR A 9 5.30 -8.69 -10.41
CA THR A 9 6.13 -9.83 -10.06
C THR A 9 7.57 -9.37 -9.92
N SER A 10 8.22 -9.74 -8.81
CA SER A 10 9.64 -9.46 -8.63
C SER A 10 10.46 -9.99 -9.81
N LEU A 11 11.31 -9.14 -10.38
CA LEU A 11 12.23 -9.51 -11.47
C LEU A 11 13.09 -10.72 -11.07
N TYR A 12 13.36 -10.88 -9.77
CA TYR A 12 14.09 -12.04 -9.25
C TYR A 12 13.38 -13.36 -9.58
N THR A 13 12.06 -13.46 -9.38
CA THR A 13 11.29 -14.68 -9.69
C THR A 13 11.36 -14.99 -11.19
N VAL A 14 11.26 -13.97 -12.03
CA VAL A 14 11.40 -14.10 -13.49
C VAL A 14 12.81 -14.56 -13.86
N ALA A 15 13.84 -13.98 -13.26
CA ALA A 15 15.23 -14.33 -13.49
C ALA A 15 15.53 -15.77 -13.06
N VAL A 16 15.15 -16.17 -11.85
CA VAL A 16 15.33 -17.54 -11.35
C VAL A 16 14.60 -18.54 -12.25
N ALA A 17 13.32 -18.31 -12.55
CA ALA A 17 12.56 -19.19 -13.45
C ALA A 17 13.22 -19.30 -14.82
N THR A 18 13.72 -18.19 -15.37
CA THR A 18 14.40 -18.16 -16.67
C THR A 18 15.71 -18.93 -16.63
N PHE A 19 16.59 -18.66 -15.66
CA PHE A 19 17.89 -19.32 -15.56
C PHE A 19 17.75 -20.82 -15.29
N VAL A 20 16.82 -21.23 -14.42
CA VAL A 20 16.52 -22.65 -14.19
C VAL A 20 16.04 -23.32 -15.49
N THR A 21 15.12 -22.66 -16.21
CA THR A 21 14.62 -23.19 -17.49
C THR A 21 15.74 -23.35 -18.52
N VAL A 22 16.62 -22.35 -18.65
CA VAL A 22 17.79 -22.40 -19.54
C VAL A 22 18.77 -23.50 -19.12
N ALA A 23 19.00 -23.69 -17.82
CA ALA A 23 19.86 -24.76 -17.32
C ALA A 23 19.30 -26.15 -17.69
N CYS A 24 17.99 -26.35 -17.54
CA CYS A 24 17.32 -27.62 -17.82
C CYS A 24 17.19 -27.96 -19.31
N ILE A 25 17.13 -26.98 -20.23
CA ILE A 25 16.95 -27.25 -21.66
C ILE A 25 18.30 -27.59 -22.34
N PRO A 26 18.43 -28.73 -23.04
CA PRO A 26 19.66 -29.09 -23.75
C PRO A 26 20.06 -28.06 -24.81
N ASN A 27 21.35 -27.96 -25.11
CA ASN A 27 21.82 -27.15 -26.24
C ASN A 27 21.21 -27.70 -27.54
N GLY A 28 20.44 -26.87 -28.25
CA GLY A 28 19.69 -27.29 -29.44
C GLY A 28 18.25 -27.76 -29.17
N GLY A 29 17.75 -27.62 -27.94
CA GLY A 29 16.37 -27.95 -27.58
C GLY A 29 16.14 -29.42 -27.30
N LEU A 30 14.88 -29.78 -27.03
CA LEU A 30 14.49 -31.18 -26.88
C LEU A 30 14.52 -31.86 -28.25
N ARG A 31 15.16 -33.04 -28.33
CA ARG A 31 15.09 -33.87 -29.53
C ARG A 31 13.76 -34.62 -29.54
N PRO A 32 13.10 -34.77 -30.70
CA PRO A 32 11.94 -35.65 -30.78
C PRO A 32 12.38 -37.03 -30.34
N ARG A 33 11.79 -37.56 -29.25
CA ARG A 33 11.85 -38.99 -29.01
C ARG A 33 11.22 -39.64 -30.24
N LYS A 34 11.81 -40.74 -30.73
CA LYS A 34 11.19 -41.60 -31.76
C LYS A 34 9.92 -42.21 -31.15
N MET A 35 8.88 -41.41 -30.97
CA MET A 35 7.56 -41.89 -30.62
C MET A 35 7.03 -42.54 -31.89
N LEU A 36 6.92 -43.87 -31.83
CA LEU A 36 6.24 -44.62 -32.87
C LEU A 36 4.81 -44.04 -33.01
N PRO A 37 4.32 -43.82 -34.23
CA PRO A 37 2.97 -43.30 -34.43
C PRO A 37 1.98 -44.21 -33.69
N PRO A 38 0.99 -43.66 -32.96
CA PRO A 38 0.02 -44.45 -32.23
C PRO A 38 -0.66 -45.42 -33.21
N ARG A 39 -0.44 -46.72 -32.99
CA ARG A 39 -0.89 -47.79 -33.87
C ARG A 39 -2.34 -48.13 -33.50
N GLY A 40 -3.30 -47.32 -33.95
CA GLY A 40 -4.73 -47.54 -33.74
C GLY A 40 -5.55 -46.26 -33.56
N ASN A 41 -6.88 -46.40 -33.39
CA ASN A 41 -7.80 -45.32 -32.95
C ASN A 41 -7.44 -44.91 -31.51
N GLY A 42 -6.31 -44.22 -31.37
CA GLY A 42 -5.80 -43.74 -30.09
C GLY A 42 -6.82 -42.85 -29.42
N SER A 43 -6.89 -42.97 -28.09
CA SER A 43 -7.75 -42.17 -27.25
C SER A 43 -7.52 -40.67 -27.51
N THR A 44 -8.53 -39.84 -27.25
CA THR A 44 -8.40 -38.37 -27.33
C THR A 44 -7.20 -37.86 -26.53
N THR A 45 -6.86 -38.53 -25.42
CA THR A 45 -5.68 -38.27 -24.59
C THR A 45 -4.36 -38.54 -25.31
N ASP A 46 -4.25 -39.60 -26.13
CA ASP A 46 -3.02 -39.90 -26.87
C ASP A 46 -2.73 -38.83 -27.93
N ARG A 47 -3.78 -38.37 -28.63
CA ARG A 47 -3.66 -37.29 -29.62
C ARG A 47 -3.21 -35.98 -28.97
N LEU A 48 -3.75 -35.65 -27.81
CA LEU A 48 -3.36 -34.48 -27.03
C LEU A 48 -1.88 -34.58 -26.59
N ASN A 49 -1.45 -35.74 -26.10
CA ASN A 49 -0.07 -35.95 -25.66
C ASN A 49 0.95 -35.83 -26.79
N VAL A 50 0.64 -36.37 -27.98
CA VAL A 50 1.49 -36.23 -29.17
C VAL A 50 1.57 -34.77 -29.61
N ALA A 51 0.43 -34.05 -29.62
CA ALA A 51 0.38 -32.63 -29.96
C ALA A 51 1.19 -31.76 -28.98
N LEU A 52 1.04 -31.99 -27.67
CA LEU A 52 1.79 -31.28 -26.63
C LEU A 52 3.29 -31.56 -26.72
N SER A 53 3.69 -32.82 -26.98
CA SER A 53 5.09 -33.19 -27.15
C SER A 53 5.71 -32.52 -28.38
N GLY A 54 4.98 -32.50 -29.51
CA GLY A 54 5.40 -31.81 -30.72
C GLY A 54 5.55 -30.30 -30.52
N ALA A 55 4.60 -29.68 -29.81
CA ALA A 55 4.68 -28.27 -29.45
C ALA A 55 5.88 -27.97 -28.55
N ALA A 56 6.13 -28.79 -27.52
CA ALA A 56 7.27 -28.62 -26.62
C ALA A 56 8.62 -28.72 -27.36
N VAL A 57 8.76 -29.66 -28.28
CA VAL A 57 9.96 -29.77 -29.14
C VAL A 57 10.13 -28.53 -30.00
N ASN A 58 9.07 -28.07 -30.69
CA ASN A 58 9.12 -26.87 -31.53
C ASN A 58 9.45 -25.59 -30.74
N ILE A 59 8.91 -25.46 -29.52
CA ILE A 59 9.18 -24.31 -28.63
C ILE A 59 10.64 -24.32 -28.18
N THR A 60 11.14 -25.45 -27.70
CA THR A 60 12.50 -25.58 -27.12
C THR A 60 13.63 -25.47 -28.16
N GLN A 61 13.33 -25.67 -29.45
CA GLN A 61 14.30 -25.50 -30.54
C GLN A 61 14.64 -24.04 -30.85
N SER A 62 13.86 -23.07 -30.37
CA SER A 62 14.10 -21.64 -30.60
C SER A 62 14.09 -20.85 -29.31
N SER A 63 15.13 -20.06 -29.08
CA SER A 63 15.26 -19.21 -27.88
C SER A 63 14.12 -18.21 -27.75
N TRP A 64 13.69 -17.58 -28.85
CA TRP A 64 12.58 -16.62 -28.81
C TRP A 64 11.24 -17.33 -28.54
N LYS A 65 11.00 -18.52 -29.11
CA LYS A 65 9.77 -19.30 -28.85
C LYS A 65 9.71 -19.74 -27.40
N SER A 66 10.84 -20.22 -26.85
CA SER A 66 10.95 -20.60 -25.44
C SER A 66 10.72 -19.42 -24.51
N SER A 67 11.33 -18.27 -24.84
CA SER A 67 11.15 -17.04 -24.07
C SER A 67 9.70 -16.55 -24.09
N LEU A 68 9.05 -16.60 -25.25
CA LEU A 68 7.63 -16.24 -25.40
C LEU A 68 6.72 -17.20 -24.62
N ALA A 69 6.94 -18.51 -24.74
CA ALA A 69 6.18 -19.50 -23.97
C ALA A 69 6.33 -19.29 -22.46
N LEU A 70 7.55 -19.06 -21.99
CA LEU A 70 7.83 -18.77 -20.58
C LEU A 70 7.19 -17.44 -20.16
N ALA A 71 7.21 -16.40 -20.99
CA ALA A 71 6.54 -15.12 -20.73
C ALA A 71 5.02 -15.28 -20.57
N VAL A 72 4.37 -16.09 -21.41
CA VAL A 72 2.93 -16.40 -21.28
C VAL A 72 2.64 -17.16 -19.98
N VAL A 73 3.48 -18.13 -19.63
CA VAL A 73 3.34 -18.90 -18.37
C VAL A 73 3.50 -17.98 -17.16
N LEU A 74 4.54 -17.13 -17.13
CA LEU A 74 4.78 -16.19 -16.04
C LEU A 74 3.65 -15.16 -15.93
N THR A 75 3.14 -14.66 -17.07
CA THR A 75 2.00 -13.74 -17.10
C THR A 75 0.76 -14.39 -16.50
N THR A 76 0.44 -15.61 -16.93
CA THR A 76 -0.73 -16.36 -16.42
C THR A 76 -0.58 -16.68 -14.93
N PHE A 77 0.60 -17.13 -14.53
CA PHE A 77 0.90 -17.46 -13.13
C PHE A 77 0.74 -16.24 -12.23
N GLY A 78 1.29 -15.09 -12.61
CA GLY A 78 1.18 -13.91 -11.76
C GLY A 78 -0.24 -13.33 -11.72
N LEU A 79 -1.05 -13.44 -12.79
CA LEU A 79 -2.46 -13.00 -12.79
C LEU A 79 -3.26 -13.87 -11.84
N PHE A 80 -3.03 -15.19 -11.89
CA PHE A 80 -3.62 -16.14 -10.97
C PHE A 80 -3.20 -15.84 -9.52
N HIS A 81 -1.90 -15.64 -9.27
CA HIS A 81 -1.35 -15.35 -7.95
C HIS A 81 -1.89 -14.03 -7.37
N MET A 82 -1.98 -12.97 -8.18
CA MET A 82 -2.56 -11.69 -7.78
C MET A 82 -4.03 -11.86 -7.43
N THR A 83 -4.82 -12.52 -8.28
CA THR A 83 -6.24 -12.78 -8.02
C THR A 83 -6.44 -13.58 -6.74
N LEU A 84 -5.59 -14.60 -6.51
CA LEU A 84 -5.62 -15.42 -5.31
C LEU A 84 -5.22 -14.63 -4.06
N GLN A 85 -4.25 -13.72 -4.14
CA GLN A 85 -3.87 -12.85 -3.02
C GLN A 85 -4.92 -11.77 -2.70
N MET A 86 -5.61 -11.23 -3.70
CA MET A 86 -6.73 -10.31 -3.47
C MET A 86 -7.95 -11.03 -2.87
N GLY A 87 -8.24 -12.24 -3.35
CA GLY A 87 -9.34 -13.06 -2.83
C GLY A 87 -9.06 -13.65 -1.46
N TYR A 88 -7.84 -14.15 -1.24
CA TYR A 88 -7.47 -14.88 -0.03
C TYR A 88 -6.13 -14.38 0.52
N PRO A 89 -6.09 -13.11 0.97
CA PRO A 89 -4.85 -12.49 1.43
C PRO A 89 -4.11 -13.37 2.44
N HIS A 90 -4.79 -13.92 3.43
CA HIS A 90 -4.22 -14.77 4.50
C HIS A 90 -3.46 -16.04 4.05
N ILE A 91 -3.69 -16.60 2.86
CA ILE A 91 -3.14 -17.92 2.47
C ILE A 91 -1.73 -17.80 1.88
N MET A 92 -1.39 -16.67 1.26
CA MET A 92 -0.26 -16.58 0.33
C MET A 92 0.78 -15.55 0.75
N TRP A 93 1.05 -15.43 2.05
CA TRP A 93 2.01 -14.44 2.54
C TRP A 93 3.45 -14.84 2.36
N ASN A 94 4.23 -13.83 1.98
CA ASN A 94 5.54 -14.04 1.44
C ASN A 94 6.63 -14.04 2.52
N PRO A 95 7.49 -15.08 2.59
CA PRO A 95 8.67 -15.06 3.47
C PRO A 95 9.61 -13.88 3.17
N PHE A 96 9.58 -13.31 1.97
CA PHE A 96 10.37 -12.14 1.60
C PHE A 96 9.99 -10.88 2.36
N MET A 97 8.94 -10.84 3.18
CA MET A 97 8.61 -9.69 4.04
C MET A 97 9.14 -9.87 5.47
N TRP A 98 9.57 -11.07 5.82
CA TRP A 98 9.98 -11.40 7.17
C TRP A 98 11.25 -10.61 7.53
N GLY A 99 11.17 -9.89 8.65
CA GLY A 99 12.30 -9.16 9.24
C GLY A 99 12.45 -7.69 8.84
N TRP A 100 11.68 -7.18 7.86
CA TRP A 100 11.77 -5.77 7.46
C TRP A 100 10.41 -5.08 7.25
N TYR A 101 9.32 -5.83 7.06
CA TYR A 101 7.97 -5.27 7.10
C TYR A 101 7.33 -5.51 8.48
N THR A 102 7.42 -4.51 9.36
CA THR A 102 6.89 -4.59 10.72
C THR A 102 5.53 -3.95 10.80
N VAL A 103 4.54 -4.70 11.31
CA VAL A 103 3.19 -4.19 11.60
C VAL A 103 3.10 -3.86 13.08
N TYR A 104 2.85 -2.59 13.39
CA TYR A 104 2.67 -2.11 14.75
C TYR A 104 1.20 -2.15 15.14
N LEU A 105 0.90 -2.73 16.30
CA LEU A 105 -0.47 -2.94 16.77
C LEU A 105 -0.81 -1.98 17.91
N PRO A 106 -2.04 -1.45 17.99
CA PRO A 106 -2.41 -0.50 19.05
C PRO A 106 -2.25 -1.04 20.48
N GLY A 107 -2.35 -2.35 20.67
CA GLY A 107 -2.29 -2.97 21.99
C GLY A 107 -0.96 -2.84 22.75
N SER A 108 0.14 -2.51 22.06
CA SER A 108 1.45 -2.24 22.66
C SER A 108 1.59 -0.81 23.17
N ILE A 109 0.81 0.14 22.65
CA ILE A 109 0.91 1.58 22.95
C ILE A 109 0.79 1.86 24.46
N PRO A 110 -0.20 1.31 25.20
CA PRO A 110 -0.31 1.59 26.64
C PRO A 110 0.88 1.08 27.45
N LYS A 111 1.56 0.01 26.98
CA LYS A 111 2.79 -0.48 27.61
C LYS A 111 3.95 0.46 27.32
N ALA A 112 4.07 0.91 26.08
CA ALA A 112 5.13 1.84 25.67
C ALA A 112 5.02 3.21 26.34
N LEU A 113 3.81 3.68 26.69
CA LEU A 113 3.59 4.95 27.39
C LEU A 113 3.82 4.91 28.91
N ARG A 114 4.07 3.75 29.52
CA ARG A 114 4.26 3.69 30.99
C ARG A 114 5.52 4.46 31.39
N GLY A 115 5.35 5.43 32.27
CA GLY A 115 6.44 6.28 32.77
C GLY A 115 6.83 7.41 31.82
N ALA A 116 6.08 7.64 30.74
CA ALA A 116 6.32 8.75 29.82
C ALA A 116 6.15 10.11 30.52
N CYS A 117 7.15 10.97 30.36
CA CYS A 117 7.16 12.35 30.81
C CYS A 117 6.60 13.25 29.70
N LEU A 118 5.26 13.30 29.59
CA LEU A 118 4.57 14.09 28.57
C LEU A 118 4.43 15.57 28.95
N ASP A 119 4.63 15.91 30.23
CA ASP A 119 4.64 17.30 30.70
C ASP A 119 6.03 17.92 30.53
N MET A 120 6.18 18.74 29.49
CA MET A 120 7.44 19.39 29.14
C MET A 120 7.94 20.37 30.21
N GLN A 121 7.03 20.96 31.00
CA GLN A 121 7.40 21.93 32.03
C GLN A 121 7.98 21.26 33.27
N LYS A 122 7.58 20.03 33.57
CA LYS A 122 7.97 19.32 34.81
C LYS A 122 9.22 18.44 34.67
N HIS A 123 9.57 17.99 33.47
CA HIS A 123 10.47 16.83 33.32
C HIS A 123 11.61 17.01 32.31
N SER A 124 12.02 18.26 32.03
CA SER A 124 13.18 18.54 31.15
C SER A 124 14.48 18.04 31.77
N THR A 125 14.85 16.80 31.48
CA THR A 125 16.21 16.27 31.69
C THR A 125 16.77 15.86 30.34
N ALA A 126 18.01 16.28 30.06
CA ALA A 126 18.62 16.15 28.74
C ALA A 126 18.92 14.69 28.31
N ASN A 127 18.89 13.73 29.24
CA ASN A 127 19.42 12.38 28.99
C ASN A 127 18.37 11.37 28.48
N GLN A 128 17.07 11.64 28.62
CA GLN A 128 15.99 10.78 28.11
C GLN A 128 14.78 11.62 27.67
N PRO A 129 14.65 11.91 26.36
CA PRO A 129 13.49 12.61 25.81
C PRO A 129 12.19 11.89 26.17
N LEU A 130 11.27 12.63 26.79
CA LEU A 130 9.97 12.12 27.28
C LEU A 130 10.06 10.95 28.28
N CYS A 131 11.21 10.71 28.91
CA CYS A 131 11.43 9.54 29.78
C CYS A 131 11.10 8.19 29.10
N LEU A 132 11.30 8.12 27.78
CA LEU A 132 11.06 6.93 26.98
C LEU A 132 12.40 6.32 26.54
N SER A 133 12.49 4.99 26.52
CA SER A 133 13.58 4.27 25.86
C SER A 133 13.43 4.29 24.33
N GLU A 134 14.49 3.94 23.62
CA GLU A 134 14.45 3.84 22.15
C GLU A 134 13.39 2.85 21.65
N ASP A 135 13.24 1.69 22.28
CA ASP A 135 12.21 0.71 21.92
C ASP A 135 10.79 1.31 22.07
N GLN A 136 10.56 2.14 23.08
CA GLN A 136 9.28 2.83 23.27
C GLN A 136 9.07 3.91 22.20
N TRP A 137 10.12 4.64 21.80
CA TRP A 137 10.08 5.57 20.67
C TRP A 137 9.73 4.85 19.38
N GLN A 138 10.36 3.72 19.09
CA GLN A 138 10.06 2.90 17.91
C GLN A 138 8.62 2.37 17.95
N GLU A 139 8.15 1.85 19.08
CA GLU A 139 6.78 1.34 19.19
C GLU A 139 5.73 2.44 18.98
N LEU A 140 5.96 3.64 19.53
CA LEU A 140 5.02 4.76 19.44
C LEU A 140 5.10 5.54 18.11
N SER A 141 6.18 5.35 17.34
CA SER A 141 6.38 5.98 16.04
C SER A 141 6.25 5.02 14.85
N SER A 142 5.91 3.75 15.11
CA SER A 142 5.97 2.68 14.11
C SER A 142 7.35 2.54 13.44
N GLY A 143 8.40 2.67 14.26
CA GLY A 143 9.80 2.49 13.88
C GLY A 143 10.40 3.65 13.08
N GLN A 144 9.69 4.79 12.96
CA GLN A 144 10.13 5.90 12.11
C GLN A 144 10.90 7.00 12.83
N LEU A 145 10.79 7.08 14.17
CA LEU A 145 11.47 8.10 14.97
C LEU A 145 12.47 7.45 15.91
N SER A 146 13.56 8.15 16.18
CA SER A 146 14.58 7.74 17.14
C SER A 146 14.81 8.79 18.22
N SER A 147 14.93 8.36 19.47
CA SER A 147 15.33 9.21 20.58
C SER A 147 16.77 9.73 20.47
N TYR A 148 17.59 9.07 19.64
CA TYR A 148 18.97 9.48 19.35
C TYR A 148 19.06 10.53 18.24
N ASN A 149 17.99 10.73 17.47
CA ASN A 149 17.94 11.75 16.43
C ASN A 149 17.41 13.07 17.04
N PRO A 150 18.24 14.13 17.15
CA PRO A 150 17.81 15.38 17.74
C PRO A 150 16.64 16.02 17.01
N ASP A 151 16.55 15.92 15.68
CA ASP A 151 15.50 16.55 14.89
C ASP A 151 14.13 15.90 15.13
N ASP A 152 14.11 14.57 15.32
CA ASP A 152 12.91 13.83 15.70
C ASP A 152 12.44 14.25 17.10
N VAL A 153 13.38 14.33 18.04
CA VAL A 153 13.11 14.77 19.42
C VAL A 153 12.56 16.19 19.45
N TYR A 154 13.22 17.14 18.79
CA TYR A 154 12.79 18.53 18.76
C TYR A 154 11.42 18.68 18.10
N SER A 155 11.16 17.97 17.01
CA SER A 155 9.86 18.03 16.33
C SER A 155 8.75 17.46 17.20
N VAL A 156 8.97 16.33 17.88
CA VAL A 156 8.00 15.79 18.85
C VAL A 156 7.77 16.77 20.00
N GLN A 157 8.83 17.35 20.58
CA GLN A 157 8.72 18.32 21.67
C GLN A 157 7.94 19.57 21.26
N ARG A 158 8.19 20.12 20.07
CA ARG A 158 7.40 21.23 19.52
C ARG A 158 5.94 20.84 19.31
N GLY A 159 5.68 19.62 18.84
CA GLY A 159 4.32 19.12 18.66
C GLY A 159 3.56 19.00 19.98
N LEU A 160 4.23 18.53 21.04
CA LEU A 160 3.66 18.49 22.39
C LEU A 160 3.41 19.89 22.95
N ASP A 161 4.38 20.79 22.85
CA ASP A 161 4.23 22.19 23.27
C ASP A 161 3.05 22.85 22.55
N TYR A 162 2.95 22.67 21.24
CA TYR A 162 1.83 23.15 20.44
C TYR A 162 0.50 22.57 20.97
N LEU A 163 0.42 21.26 21.19
CA LEU A 163 -0.81 20.63 21.69
C LEU A 163 -1.23 21.11 23.08
N GLN A 164 -0.27 21.30 23.97
CA GLN A 164 -0.53 21.68 25.36
C GLN A 164 -0.88 23.17 25.45
N ASN A 165 -0.14 24.03 24.77
CA ASN A 165 -0.15 25.47 25.02
C ASN A 165 -0.87 26.30 23.95
N GLN A 166 -1.04 25.78 22.73
CA GLN A 166 -1.53 26.58 21.58
C GLN A 166 -2.76 25.96 20.90
N SER A 167 -2.82 24.64 20.85
CA SER A 167 -3.87 23.87 20.20
C SER A 167 -5.15 23.85 21.01
N GLY A 168 -6.28 24.02 20.34
CA GLY A 168 -7.59 23.77 20.93
C GLY A 168 -8.05 22.30 20.88
N GLY A 169 -7.20 21.39 20.42
CA GLY A 169 -7.46 19.94 20.38
C GLY A 169 -7.62 19.36 18.98
N VAL A 170 -7.78 18.03 18.92
CA VAL A 170 -7.95 17.25 17.69
C VAL A 170 -9.30 16.51 17.66
N VAL A 171 -10.07 16.71 16.59
CA VAL A 171 -11.24 15.88 16.28
C VAL A 171 -10.83 14.80 15.29
N ILE A 172 -10.89 13.54 15.69
CA ILE A 172 -10.75 12.41 14.79
C ILE A 172 -12.14 12.10 14.23
N ASN A 173 -12.27 12.05 12.91
CA ASN A 173 -13.53 11.72 12.26
C ASN A 173 -13.38 10.44 11.44
N ALA A 174 -14.45 9.63 11.44
CA ALA A 174 -14.43 8.33 10.82
C ALA A 174 -15.79 7.97 10.21
N LEU A 175 -15.77 7.29 9.06
CA LEU A 175 -16.93 6.59 8.52
C LEU A 175 -16.89 5.14 8.98
N ALA A 176 -18.05 4.60 9.35
CA ALA A 176 -18.17 3.23 9.82
C ALA A 176 -19.34 2.52 9.14
N ARG A 177 -19.09 1.32 8.62
CA ARG A 177 -20.13 0.39 8.18
C ARG A 177 -19.61 -1.05 8.26
N ASN A 178 -20.27 -1.87 9.07
CA ASN A 178 -19.87 -3.27 9.29
C ASN A 178 -18.40 -3.44 9.73
N VAL A 179 -17.99 -2.69 10.74
CA VAL A 179 -16.62 -2.63 11.27
C VAL A 179 -16.54 -3.03 12.75
N ALA A 180 -17.48 -3.84 13.24
CA ALA A 180 -17.54 -4.24 14.65
C ALA A 180 -16.24 -4.87 15.16
N ASP A 181 -15.54 -5.64 14.32
CA ASP A 181 -14.26 -6.28 14.65
C ASP A 181 -13.07 -5.31 14.74
N ALA A 182 -13.18 -4.13 14.13
CA ALA A 182 -12.13 -3.10 14.12
C ALA A 182 -12.23 -2.12 15.32
N ILE A 183 -13.42 -1.96 15.90
CA ILE A 183 -13.68 -1.03 17.03
C ILE A 183 -12.70 -1.23 18.20
N PRO A 184 -12.36 -2.46 18.67
CA PRO A 184 -11.42 -2.62 19.78
C PRO A 184 -10.04 -2.02 19.51
N LEU A 185 -9.54 -2.13 18.27
CA LEU A 185 -8.24 -1.57 17.88
C LEU A 185 -8.31 -0.06 17.74
N LEU A 186 -9.43 0.48 17.22
CA LEU A 186 -9.68 1.92 17.21
C LEU A 186 -9.73 2.48 18.64
N LYS A 187 -10.40 1.81 19.58
CA LYS A 187 -10.43 2.19 21.01
C LYS A 187 -9.03 2.24 21.59
N GLN A 188 -8.19 1.24 21.34
CA GLN A 188 -6.80 1.24 21.79
C GLN A 188 -5.98 2.40 21.21
N ASN A 189 -6.19 2.77 19.93
CA ASN A 189 -5.56 3.96 19.34
C ASN A 189 -6.00 5.25 20.04
N MET A 190 -7.30 5.42 20.30
CA MET A 190 -7.81 6.59 21.04
C MET A 190 -7.24 6.66 22.46
N GLU A 191 -7.19 5.53 23.15
CA GLU A 191 -6.60 5.43 24.50
C GLU A 191 -5.10 5.69 24.50
N GLY A 192 -4.40 5.32 23.43
CA GLY A 192 -2.99 5.61 23.22
C GLY A 192 -2.69 7.08 22.93
N LEU A 193 -3.63 7.79 22.30
CA LEU A 193 -3.51 9.23 22.09
C LEU A 193 -3.88 10.06 23.32
N ALA A 194 -4.88 9.62 24.09
CA ALA A 194 -5.45 10.42 25.17
C ALA A 194 -4.42 11.05 26.15
N PRO A 195 -3.33 10.36 26.56
CA PRO A 195 -2.32 10.95 27.45
C PRO A 195 -1.67 12.24 26.91
N PHE A 196 -1.59 12.42 25.60
CA PHE A 196 -1.01 13.61 24.96
C PHE A 196 -1.96 14.82 24.97
N PHE A 197 -3.25 14.60 25.22
CA PHE A 197 -4.31 15.61 25.18
C PHE A 197 -4.90 15.90 26.57
N GLN A 198 -4.25 15.43 27.64
CA GLN A 198 -4.68 15.70 29.00
C GLN A 198 -4.46 17.17 29.35
N ASP A 199 -5.56 17.90 29.50
CA ASP A 199 -5.62 19.24 30.06
C ASP A 199 -6.63 19.19 31.21
N SER A 200 -6.24 19.71 32.38
CA SER A 200 -7.06 19.68 33.58
C SER A 200 -8.37 20.47 33.44
N SER A 201 -8.51 21.29 32.40
CA SER A 201 -9.66 22.17 32.21
C SER A 201 -10.63 21.76 31.09
N ARG A 202 -10.19 21.01 30.07
CA ARG A 202 -11.00 20.68 28.87
C ARG A 202 -10.56 19.39 28.16
N ASN A 203 -11.52 18.68 27.58
CA ASN A 203 -11.25 17.56 26.67
C ASN A 203 -10.75 18.09 25.31
N LYS A 204 -9.47 17.83 24.98
CA LYS A 204 -8.83 18.23 23.71
C LYS A 204 -8.82 17.12 22.66
N LEU A 205 -9.53 16.02 22.88
CA LEU A 205 -9.61 14.88 21.96
C LEU A 205 -11.06 14.38 21.83
N SER A 206 -11.52 14.26 20.58
CA SER A 206 -12.85 13.73 20.27
C SER A 206 -12.78 12.77 19.09
N LEU A 207 -13.59 11.73 19.11
CA LEU A 207 -13.87 10.84 18.00
C LEU A 207 -15.32 11.07 17.54
N VAL A 208 -15.50 11.54 16.30
CA VAL A 208 -16.82 11.73 15.69
C VAL A 208 -17.03 10.66 14.62
N VAL A 209 -18.07 9.85 14.78
CA VAL A 209 -18.35 8.72 13.90
C VAL A 209 -19.66 8.95 13.16
N PHE A 210 -19.59 8.92 11.84
CA PHE A 210 -20.77 8.72 11.01
C PHE A 210 -20.87 7.24 10.66
N GLU A 211 -21.91 6.60 11.19
CA GLU A 211 -22.22 5.19 10.95
C GLU A 211 -23.59 5.08 10.30
N ASN A 212 -23.69 4.25 9.26
CA ASN A 212 -24.96 3.97 8.58
C ASN A 212 -25.06 2.51 8.12
N ASP A 213 -26.29 1.98 8.19
CA ASP A 213 -26.68 0.71 7.56
C ASP A 213 -25.77 -0.50 7.89
N SER A 214 -25.20 -0.57 9.10
CA SER A 214 -24.49 -1.76 9.57
C SER A 214 -25.45 -2.86 10.05
N ASN A 215 -25.06 -4.12 9.86
CA ASN A 215 -25.82 -5.31 10.29
C ASN A 215 -25.04 -6.24 11.23
N ASP A 216 -23.83 -5.85 11.64
CA ASP A 216 -22.93 -6.62 12.52
C ASP A 216 -22.88 -6.11 13.97
N GLY A 217 -23.72 -5.13 14.31
CA GLY A 217 -23.74 -4.50 15.64
C GLY A 217 -22.78 -3.32 15.82
N THR A 218 -22.09 -2.86 14.76
CA THR A 218 -21.18 -1.69 14.78
C THR A 218 -21.76 -0.50 15.57
N ARG A 219 -22.99 -0.08 15.27
CA ARG A 219 -23.64 1.07 15.93
C ARG A 219 -23.80 0.89 17.44
N ALA A 220 -24.26 -0.30 17.86
CA ALA A 220 -24.48 -0.62 19.26
C ALA A 220 -23.16 -0.60 20.06
N LEU A 221 -22.07 -1.06 19.44
CA LEU A 221 -20.74 -1.04 20.05
C LEU A 221 -20.22 0.40 20.24
N PHE A 222 -20.37 1.28 19.24
CA PHE A 222 -20.00 2.69 19.40
C PHE A 222 -20.83 3.41 20.46
N LYS A 223 -22.15 3.18 20.51
CA LYS A 223 -23.02 3.72 21.58
C LYS A 223 -22.58 3.24 22.97
N SER A 224 -22.26 1.95 23.09
CA SER A 224 -21.77 1.37 24.34
C SER A 224 -20.46 2.02 24.77
N TRP A 225 -19.50 2.16 23.85
CA TRP A 225 -18.22 2.83 24.11
C TRP A 225 -18.41 4.31 24.51
N ALA A 226 -19.24 5.06 23.79
CA ALA A 226 -19.57 6.44 24.13
C ALA A 226 -20.20 6.57 25.54
N SER A 227 -21.09 5.65 25.89
CA SER A 227 -21.68 5.62 27.24
C SER A 227 -20.67 5.19 28.32
N GLU A 228 -19.72 4.30 28.01
CA GLU A 228 -18.70 3.86 28.96
C GLU A 228 -17.73 5.01 29.29
N GLU A 229 -17.27 5.75 28.27
CA GLU A 229 -16.31 6.84 28.47
C GLU A 229 -16.96 8.06 29.14
N SER A 230 -18.21 8.40 28.78
CA SER A 230 -18.92 9.54 29.37
C SER A 230 -19.32 9.36 30.85
N ARG A 231 -19.42 8.12 31.32
CA ARG A 231 -19.71 7.81 32.74
C ARG A 231 -18.49 7.81 33.65
N LYS A 232 -17.28 7.94 33.10
CA LYS A 232 -16.06 8.04 33.92
C LYS A 232 -16.04 9.39 34.62
N GLU A 233 -15.53 9.41 35.85
CA GLU A 233 -15.38 10.65 36.64
C GLU A 233 -14.48 11.68 35.93
N SER A 234 -13.51 11.19 35.14
CA SER A 234 -12.66 11.99 34.27
C SER A 234 -12.61 11.34 32.88
N PRO A 235 -13.55 11.67 31.99
CA PRO A 235 -13.54 11.18 30.61
C PRO A 235 -12.24 11.58 29.93
N ARG A 236 -11.57 10.64 29.27
CA ARG A 236 -10.26 10.90 28.64
C ARG A 236 -10.40 11.57 27.27
N TYR A 237 -11.53 11.34 26.62
CA TYR A 237 -11.91 11.88 25.32
C TYR A 237 -13.42 11.73 25.14
N VAL A 238 -13.96 12.34 24.09
CA VAL A 238 -15.38 12.19 23.71
C VAL A 238 -15.52 11.20 22.56
N VAL A 239 -16.51 10.32 22.62
CA VAL A 239 -16.95 9.52 21.47
C VAL A 239 -18.35 10.00 21.10
N ASP A 240 -18.47 10.66 19.96
CA ASP A 240 -19.71 11.22 19.45
C ASP A 240 -20.15 10.43 18.21
N ILE A 241 -21.20 9.63 18.37
CA ILE A 241 -21.82 8.91 17.26
C ILE A 241 -22.98 9.75 16.72
N MET A 242 -22.84 10.16 15.46
CA MET A 242 -23.82 11.04 14.81
C MET A 242 -25.17 10.33 14.61
N GLY A 243 -26.25 11.05 14.91
CA GLY A 243 -27.60 10.72 14.45
C GLY A 243 -27.99 11.57 13.24
N CYS A 244 -29.03 11.15 12.50
CA CYS A 244 -29.54 11.82 11.31
C CYS A 244 -30.86 12.55 11.64
N GLY A 245 -30.82 13.33 12.74
CA GLY A 245 -31.97 14.03 13.32
C GLY A 245 -32.84 13.16 14.23
N ASP A 246 -33.79 13.78 14.92
CA ASP A 246 -34.64 13.12 15.92
C ASP A 246 -35.50 12.00 15.35
N ALA A 247 -35.90 12.11 14.08
CA ALA A 247 -36.68 11.09 13.38
C ALA A 247 -35.84 9.88 12.92
N ASN A 248 -34.51 10.04 12.79
CA ASN A 248 -33.59 8.99 12.39
C ASN A 248 -32.31 9.05 13.25
N PRO A 249 -32.43 8.81 14.57
CA PRO A 249 -31.29 8.90 15.47
C PRO A 249 -30.23 7.84 15.17
N ASP A 250 -30.57 6.84 14.36
CA ASP A 250 -29.71 5.74 13.97
C ASP A 250 -29.12 5.80 12.56
N CYS A 251 -29.37 6.89 11.81
CA CYS A 251 -28.86 7.04 10.45
C CYS A 251 -29.06 5.80 9.57
N ILE A 252 -30.23 5.17 9.67
CA ILE A 252 -30.61 4.07 8.77
C ILE A 252 -31.07 4.71 7.47
N LEU A 253 -30.25 4.61 6.43
CA LEU A 253 -30.47 5.29 5.14
C LEU A 253 -30.96 4.32 4.06
N GLY A 254 -30.80 3.01 4.26
CA GLY A 254 -31.17 2.00 3.28
C GLY A 254 -30.29 2.02 2.02
N ILE A 255 -29.04 2.49 2.15
CA ILE A 255 -28.14 2.66 1.01
C ILE A 255 -27.34 1.38 0.81
N GLN A 256 -27.41 0.81 -0.39
CA GLN A 256 -26.62 -0.37 -0.75
C GLN A 256 -25.12 -0.05 -0.77
N ASP A 257 -24.29 -1.01 -0.36
CA ASP A 257 -22.83 -0.89 -0.47
C ASP A 257 -22.38 -0.86 -1.93
N ARG A 258 -21.33 -0.08 -2.23
CA ARG A 258 -20.81 0.10 -3.58
C ARG A 258 -20.32 -1.21 -4.21
N TYR A 259 -19.82 -2.15 -3.40
CA TYR A 259 -19.31 -3.43 -3.89
C TYR A 259 -20.40 -4.49 -4.12
N ASP A 260 -21.63 -4.23 -3.67
CA ASP A 260 -22.76 -5.14 -3.84
C ASP A 260 -23.56 -4.87 -5.13
N LYS A 261 -23.22 -3.78 -5.85
CA LYS A 261 -23.79 -3.48 -7.16
C LYS A 261 -23.35 -4.49 -8.23
N ASP A 262 -24.21 -4.69 -9.23
CA ASP A 262 -23.94 -5.57 -10.38
C ASP A 262 -23.33 -4.73 -11.51
N LEU A 263 -22.00 -4.79 -11.66
CA LEU A 263 -21.28 -3.96 -12.62
C LEU A 263 -21.52 -4.36 -14.08
N PHE A 264 -22.08 -5.55 -14.35
CA PHE A 264 -22.51 -5.91 -15.70
C PHE A 264 -23.80 -5.19 -16.10
N LYS A 265 -24.66 -4.87 -15.12
CA LYS A 265 -25.90 -4.12 -15.34
C LYS A 265 -25.70 -2.61 -15.26
N ASP A 266 -24.81 -2.18 -14.37
CA ASP A 266 -24.49 -0.77 -14.15
C ASP A 266 -22.95 -0.57 -14.18
N PRO A 267 -22.33 -0.54 -15.38
CA PRO A 267 -20.89 -0.36 -15.52
C PRO A 267 -20.41 1.03 -15.06
N ASN A 268 -21.35 1.98 -14.92
CA ASN A 268 -21.10 3.34 -14.46
C ASN A 268 -21.34 3.52 -12.96
N ALA A 269 -21.59 2.43 -12.22
CA ALA A 269 -21.70 2.46 -10.78
C ALA A 269 -20.43 3.10 -10.18
N SER A 270 -20.62 4.14 -9.39
CA SER A 270 -19.53 4.91 -8.78
C SER A 270 -18.51 4.01 -8.05
N GLY A 271 -17.24 4.20 -8.41
CA GLY A 271 -16.02 3.70 -7.78
C GLY A 271 -16.06 3.72 -6.26
N VAL A 272 -16.41 4.90 -5.77
CA VAL A 272 -16.41 5.33 -4.38
C VAL A 272 -17.79 5.24 -3.74
N GLY A 273 -18.85 5.16 -4.53
CA GLY A 273 -20.22 5.16 -4.03
C GLY A 273 -20.60 6.54 -3.47
N LYS A 274 -21.16 6.57 -2.25
CA LYS A 274 -21.60 7.79 -1.57
C LYS A 274 -20.64 8.27 -0.49
N LEU A 275 -19.38 7.81 -0.50
CA LEU A 275 -18.40 8.17 0.54
C LEU A 275 -18.20 9.68 0.67
N GLY A 276 -18.09 10.40 -0.47
CA GLY A 276 -17.98 11.86 -0.46
C GLY A 276 -19.18 12.55 0.19
N GLU A 277 -20.41 12.09 -0.10
CA GLU A 277 -21.63 12.60 0.55
C GLU A 277 -21.58 12.39 2.08
N PHE A 278 -21.20 11.19 2.53
CA PHE A 278 -21.13 10.87 3.95
C PHE A 278 -20.02 11.65 4.68
N ARG A 279 -18.85 11.82 4.04
CA ARG A 279 -17.77 12.67 4.57
C ARG A 279 -18.19 14.13 4.66
N ASN A 280 -18.97 14.64 3.70
CA ASN A 280 -19.52 16.00 3.74
C ASN A 280 -20.53 16.17 4.89
N VAL A 281 -21.43 15.20 5.13
CA VAL A 281 -22.36 15.22 6.27
C VAL A 281 -21.60 15.27 7.60
N LEU A 282 -20.56 14.44 7.74
CA LEU A 282 -19.68 14.42 8.91
C LEU A 282 -18.92 15.74 9.10
N LEU A 283 -18.40 16.31 8.01
CA LEU A 283 -17.71 17.59 8.02
C LEU A 283 -18.64 18.73 8.44
N GLU A 284 -19.85 18.80 7.88
CA GLU A 284 -20.85 19.82 8.23
C GLU A 284 -21.26 19.73 9.70
N TYR A 285 -21.44 18.52 10.21
CA TYR A 285 -21.72 18.30 11.62
C TYR A 285 -20.59 18.83 12.52
N ILE A 286 -19.34 18.55 12.19
CA ILE A 286 -18.17 19.04 12.94
C ILE A 286 -18.08 20.57 12.85
N LEU A 287 -18.32 21.17 11.69
CA LEU A 287 -18.21 22.62 11.49
C LEU A 287 -19.36 23.40 12.13
N SER A 288 -20.56 22.82 12.21
CA SER A 288 -21.76 23.49 12.74
C SER A 288 -21.88 23.42 14.26
N LYS A 289 -21.35 22.36 14.90
CA LYS A 289 -21.46 22.16 16.34
C LYS A 289 -20.53 23.05 17.16
N ASP A 290 -21.10 23.70 18.17
CA ASP A 290 -20.38 24.61 19.07
C ASP A 290 -19.24 23.92 19.81
N GLU A 291 -19.42 22.65 20.18
CA GLU A 291 -18.45 21.85 20.92
C GLU A 291 -17.12 21.68 20.16
N TYR A 292 -17.17 21.73 18.82
CA TYR A 292 -16.00 21.52 17.97
C TYR A 292 -15.37 22.82 17.47
N LYS A 293 -15.97 24.00 17.74
CA LYS A 293 -15.46 25.29 17.26
C LYS A 293 -14.06 25.61 17.77
N SER A 294 -13.72 25.20 18.99
CA SER A 294 -12.38 25.46 19.55
C SER A 294 -11.31 24.52 19.03
N PHE A 295 -11.66 23.38 18.43
CA PHE A 295 -10.66 22.42 17.94
C PHE A 295 -9.80 23.04 16.83
N SER A 296 -8.49 22.81 16.91
CA SER A 296 -7.50 23.37 15.97
C SER A 296 -7.28 22.46 14.77
N HIS A 297 -7.49 21.15 14.92
CA HIS A 297 -7.23 20.16 13.89
C HIS A 297 -8.35 19.12 13.79
N MET A 298 -8.51 18.60 12.58
CA MET A 298 -9.33 17.45 12.26
C MET A 298 -8.45 16.37 11.66
N VAL A 299 -8.57 15.14 12.13
CA VAL A 299 -7.92 13.97 11.56
C VAL A 299 -8.98 13.12 10.90
N VAL A 300 -8.79 12.77 9.64
CA VAL A 300 -9.66 11.83 8.94
C VAL A 300 -8.98 10.47 8.96
N LEU A 301 -9.70 9.44 9.40
CA LEU A 301 -9.20 8.07 9.59
C LEU A 301 -10.18 7.06 8.99
N ASP A 302 -9.63 6.00 8.39
CA ASP A 302 -10.38 4.78 8.09
C ASP A 302 -10.37 3.83 9.30
N VAL A 303 -11.56 3.38 9.71
CA VAL A 303 -11.73 2.58 10.95
C VAL A 303 -11.11 1.19 10.84
N ASP A 304 -11.08 0.63 9.63
CA ASP A 304 -10.72 -0.76 9.35
C ASP A 304 -9.20 -0.99 9.19
N LEU A 305 -8.36 0.04 9.37
CA LEU A 305 -6.89 -0.09 9.29
C LEU A 305 -6.34 -1.14 10.28
N GLY A 306 -6.88 -1.19 11.51
CA GLY A 306 -6.52 -2.23 12.50
C GLY A 306 -5.04 -2.25 12.93
N VAL A 307 -4.35 -1.12 12.80
CA VAL A 307 -2.93 -0.89 13.14
C VAL A 307 -2.76 0.34 14.02
N SER A 308 -1.59 0.50 14.62
CA SER A 308 -1.23 1.70 15.40
C SER A 308 -1.30 2.93 14.51
N ILE A 309 -1.92 4.03 14.99
CA ILE A 309 -1.91 5.34 14.30
C ILE A 309 -0.63 6.15 14.55
N SER A 310 0.39 5.53 15.15
CA SER A 310 1.69 6.13 15.44
C SER A 310 1.57 7.43 16.23
N PRO A 311 1.23 7.37 17.54
CA PRO A 311 1.09 8.56 18.37
C PRO A 311 2.23 9.55 18.21
N LEU A 312 3.50 9.12 18.31
CA LEU A 312 4.62 10.04 18.14
C LEU A 312 4.77 10.54 16.70
N GLY A 313 4.39 9.77 15.68
CA GLY A 313 4.35 10.24 14.29
C GLY A 313 3.33 11.37 14.08
N LEU A 314 2.16 11.28 14.71
CA LEU A 314 1.15 12.34 14.71
C LEU A 314 1.66 13.59 15.44
N ILE A 315 2.24 13.42 16.64
CA ILE A 315 2.80 14.53 17.43
C ILE A 315 3.96 15.20 16.68
N HIS A 316 4.87 14.42 16.09
CA HIS A 316 5.95 14.91 15.25
C HIS A 316 5.41 15.75 14.09
N THR A 317 4.32 15.30 13.43
CA THR A 317 3.69 16.02 12.34
C THR A 317 3.22 17.42 12.75
N LEU A 318 2.65 17.56 13.95
CA LEU A 318 2.22 18.85 14.49
C LEU A 318 3.37 19.80 14.83
N GLY A 319 4.55 19.25 15.10
CA GLY A 319 5.77 20.00 15.43
C GLY A 319 6.78 20.11 14.30
N LEU A 320 6.37 19.87 13.05
CA LEU A 320 7.21 20.12 11.87
C LEU A 320 7.63 21.59 11.79
N GLU A 321 8.82 21.82 11.25
CA GLU A 321 9.38 23.16 11.09
C GLU A 321 8.46 24.07 10.25
N ASN A 322 8.62 25.39 10.42
CA ASN A 322 7.89 26.39 9.63
C ASN A 322 6.36 26.27 9.69
N GLY A 323 5.82 25.61 10.73
CA GLY A 323 4.37 25.45 10.91
C GLY A 323 3.72 24.52 9.89
N LEU A 324 4.47 23.63 9.22
CA LEU A 324 3.92 22.78 8.15
C LEU A 324 2.66 22.01 8.57
N GLY A 325 2.69 21.37 9.74
CA GLY A 325 1.54 20.62 10.27
C GLY A 325 0.38 21.48 10.78
N GLN A 326 0.60 22.79 10.95
CA GLN A 326 -0.36 23.76 11.48
C GLN A 326 -1.04 24.57 10.36
N ASP A 327 -0.37 24.70 9.21
CA ASP A 327 -0.81 25.52 8.09
C ASP A 327 -1.24 24.72 6.85
N TYR A 328 -0.87 23.43 6.77
CA TYR A 328 -1.18 22.58 5.62
C TYR A 328 -1.78 21.25 6.04
N ALA A 329 -2.52 20.63 5.12
CA ALA A 329 -2.91 19.24 5.28
C ALA A 329 -1.67 18.34 5.19
N VAL A 330 -1.56 17.38 6.09
CA VAL A 330 -0.46 16.41 6.09
C VAL A 330 -1.00 15.00 6.17
N ALA A 331 -0.69 14.17 5.18
CA ALA A 331 -0.99 12.75 5.20
C ALA A 331 0.12 11.97 5.89
N SER A 332 -0.28 10.86 6.52
CA SER A 332 0.64 9.80 6.91
C SER A 332 1.31 9.18 5.67
N SER A 333 2.42 8.47 5.88
CA SER A 333 3.07 7.63 4.87
C SER A 333 2.67 6.16 5.03
N SER A 334 1.43 5.89 5.44
CA SER A 334 0.97 4.53 5.67
C SER A 334 1.07 3.69 4.42
N SER A 335 1.52 2.47 4.60
CA SER A 335 1.95 1.60 3.53
C SER A 335 1.25 0.25 3.61
N GLN A 336 1.05 -0.38 2.47
CA GLN A 336 0.49 -1.73 2.39
C GLN A 336 1.26 -2.56 1.40
N VAL A 337 1.30 -3.86 1.63
CA VAL A 337 1.88 -4.80 0.68
C VAL A 337 0.95 -4.94 -0.51
N TRP A 338 1.48 -4.72 -1.71
CA TRP A 338 0.66 -4.88 -2.90
C TRP A 338 0.44 -6.37 -3.23
N PRO A 339 -0.79 -6.80 -3.52
CA PRO A 339 -1.07 -8.15 -4.01
C PRO A 339 -0.34 -8.44 -5.34
N GLY A 340 0.03 -9.70 -5.54
CA GLY A 340 0.83 -10.19 -6.66
C GLY A 340 2.34 -9.98 -6.50
N THR A 341 2.79 -9.16 -5.53
CA THR A 341 4.17 -8.64 -5.54
C THR A 341 5.16 -9.42 -4.73
N MET A 342 4.69 -10.46 -4.05
CA MET A 342 5.55 -11.24 -3.17
C MET A 342 6.23 -10.39 -2.09
N GLY A 343 5.62 -9.25 -1.72
CA GLY A 343 6.20 -8.32 -0.74
C GLY A 343 7.23 -7.34 -1.31
N SER A 344 7.55 -7.42 -2.60
CA SER A 344 8.59 -6.56 -3.20
C SER A 344 8.15 -5.11 -3.40
N ILE A 345 6.85 -4.84 -3.31
CA ILE A 345 6.28 -3.53 -3.62
C ILE A 345 5.31 -3.14 -2.53
N ILE A 346 5.60 -2.00 -1.91
CA ILE A 346 4.87 -1.45 -0.80
C ILE A 346 4.44 -0.02 -1.18
N PRO A 347 3.29 0.12 -1.85
CA PRO A 347 2.69 1.42 -2.08
C PRO A 347 2.08 1.99 -0.80
N PRO A 348 1.72 3.29 -0.84
CA PRO A 348 0.80 3.86 0.13
C PRO A 348 -0.55 3.11 0.16
N TYR A 349 -1.23 3.13 1.31
CA TYR A 349 -2.52 2.45 1.51
C TYR A 349 -3.58 2.81 0.47
N ASP A 350 -3.82 4.12 0.26
CA ASP A 350 -4.82 4.60 -0.69
C ASP A 350 -4.16 5.24 -1.90
N LEU A 351 -3.73 4.37 -2.82
CA LEU A 351 -3.18 4.76 -4.11
C LEU A 351 -4.13 5.65 -4.93
N SER A 352 -5.45 5.44 -4.76
CA SER A 352 -6.46 6.16 -5.53
C SER A 352 -6.60 7.62 -5.09
N ALA A 353 -6.26 7.92 -3.84
CA ALA A 353 -6.16 9.28 -3.31
C ALA A 353 -4.82 9.98 -3.60
N PHE A 354 -3.77 9.25 -3.98
CA PHE A 354 -2.45 9.84 -4.16
C PHE A 354 -2.33 10.56 -5.51
N ARG A 355 -1.91 11.83 -5.51
CA ARG A 355 -1.54 12.59 -6.71
C ARG A 355 -0.14 13.17 -6.51
N PRO A 356 0.87 12.75 -7.28
CA PRO A 356 2.21 13.31 -7.18
C PRO A 356 2.18 14.80 -7.52
N LYS A 357 3.09 15.59 -6.94
CA LYS A 357 3.26 16.99 -7.33
C LYS A 357 3.53 17.09 -8.83
N GLU A 358 2.80 17.95 -9.51
CA GLU A 358 2.96 18.17 -10.94
C GLU A 358 4.31 18.82 -11.25
N SER A 359 5.03 18.28 -12.24
CA SER A 359 6.29 18.85 -12.72
C SER A 359 6.52 18.51 -14.18
N SER A 360 7.38 19.27 -14.85
CA SER A 360 7.82 18.93 -16.23
C SER A 360 8.48 17.55 -16.30
N GLY A 361 9.12 17.10 -15.20
CA GLY A 361 9.75 15.78 -15.12
C GLY A 361 8.76 14.61 -15.17
N ASN A 362 7.51 14.79 -14.72
CA ASN A 362 6.50 13.74 -14.69
C ASN A 362 5.35 13.93 -15.70
N GLU A 363 5.33 15.02 -16.46
CA GLU A 363 4.27 15.34 -17.43
C GLU A 363 4.01 14.19 -18.42
N LYS A 364 5.07 13.61 -19.00
CA LYS A 364 4.93 12.49 -19.94
C LYS A 364 4.30 11.25 -19.29
N LEU A 365 4.70 10.92 -18.06
CA LEU A 365 4.17 9.78 -17.33
C LEU A 365 2.71 9.99 -16.94
N ARG A 366 2.34 11.22 -16.57
CA ARG A 366 0.94 11.61 -16.34
C ARG A 366 0.10 11.47 -17.60
N GLY A 367 0.59 11.93 -18.75
CA GLY A 367 -0.12 11.76 -20.03
C GLY A 367 -0.33 10.29 -20.39
N MET A 368 0.67 9.43 -20.15
CA MET A 368 0.53 7.98 -20.32
C MET A 368 -0.48 7.37 -19.34
N HIS A 369 -0.46 7.79 -18.07
CA HIS A 369 -1.44 7.38 -17.07
C HIS A 369 -2.87 7.77 -17.46
N GLN A 370 -3.09 9.01 -17.89
CA GLN A 370 -4.39 9.48 -18.37
C GLN A 370 -4.86 8.68 -19.58
N TRP A 371 -3.99 8.43 -20.56
CA TRP A 371 -4.30 7.57 -21.70
C TRP A 371 -4.75 6.16 -21.27
N PHE A 372 -4.07 5.58 -20.27
CA PHE A 372 -4.43 4.27 -19.72
C PHE A 372 -5.78 4.28 -18.98
N CYS A 373 -6.07 5.32 -18.21
CA CYS A 373 -7.39 5.51 -17.62
C CYS A 373 -8.48 5.76 -18.68
N HIS A 374 -8.11 6.31 -19.84
CA HIS A 374 -9.00 6.59 -20.97
C HIS A 374 -9.28 5.37 -21.86
N LEU A 375 -8.82 4.17 -21.49
CA LEU A 375 -9.24 2.93 -22.17
C LEU A 375 -10.76 2.70 -22.09
N MET A 376 -11.43 3.33 -21.11
CA MET A 376 -12.88 3.40 -20.99
C MET A 376 -13.35 4.87 -20.91
N PRO A 377 -14.60 5.15 -21.30
CA PRO A 377 -15.17 6.49 -21.20
C PRO A 377 -15.26 6.99 -19.75
N ALA A 378 -15.49 8.28 -19.57
CA ALA A 378 -15.79 8.86 -18.27
C ALA A 378 -17.05 8.19 -17.67
N GLY A 379 -17.04 7.98 -16.36
CA GLY A 379 -18.14 7.38 -15.60
C GLY A 379 -18.00 5.88 -15.43
N ASP A 380 -17.22 5.21 -16.28
CA ASP A 380 -17.02 3.77 -16.21
C ASP A 380 -16.14 3.36 -15.01
N ARG A 381 -16.51 2.27 -14.33
CA ARG A 381 -15.80 1.74 -13.14
C ARG A 381 -14.29 1.55 -13.32
N TRP A 382 -13.82 1.30 -14.54
CA TRP A 382 -12.40 1.23 -14.87
C TRP A 382 -11.63 2.50 -14.46
N ARG A 383 -12.24 3.68 -14.57
CA ARG A 383 -11.62 4.97 -14.20
C ARG A 383 -11.20 5.00 -12.72
N ASN A 384 -11.91 4.30 -11.84
CA ASN A 384 -11.54 4.16 -10.44
C ASN A 384 -10.39 3.15 -10.27
N LEU A 385 -10.46 2.00 -10.93
CA LEU A 385 -9.44 0.95 -10.82
C LEU A 385 -8.13 1.28 -11.55
N CYS A 386 -8.16 2.13 -12.57
CA CYS A 386 -6.98 2.45 -13.37
C CYS A 386 -5.91 3.14 -12.52
N GLU A 387 -6.27 3.88 -11.47
CA GLU A 387 -5.34 4.51 -10.52
C GLU A 387 -4.48 3.45 -9.80
N ALA A 388 -5.12 2.37 -9.34
CA ALA A 388 -4.47 1.23 -8.72
C ALA A 388 -3.69 0.37 -9.73
N ALA A 389 -4.21 0.20 -10.94
CA ALA A 389 -3.64 -0.69 -11.95
C ALA A 389 -2.60 -0.01 -12.87
N SER A 390 -2.42 1.31 -12.77
CA SER A 390 -1.50 2.04 -13.65
C SER A 390 -0.06 1.93 -13.15
N PRO A 391 0.86 1.35 -13.94
CA PRO A 391 2.26 1.26 -13.55
C PRO A 391 2.93 2.64 -13.60
N MET A 392 2.43 3.55 -14.44
CA MET A 392 2.86 4.95 -14.49
C MET A 392 2.54 5.66 -13.18
N GLN A 393 1.32 5.48 -12.66
CA GLN A 393 0.90 6.06 -11.38
C GLN A 393 1.75 5.52 -10.24
N LEU A 394 1.88 4.19 -10.15
CA LEU A 394 2.72 3.58 -9.13
C LEU A 394 4.18 4.04 -9.19
N PHE A 395 4.75 4.17 -10.39
CA PHE A 395 6.12 4.68 -10.55
C PHE A 395 6.25 6.12 -10.05
N MET A 396 5.30 7.01 -10.38
CA MET A 396 5.32 8.39 -9.89
C MET A 396 5.19 8.45 -8.37
N ILE A 397 4.36 7.58 -7.78
CA ILE A 397 4.20 7.48 -6.33
C ILE A 397 5.50 7.02 -5.66
N GLN A 398 6.10 5.94 -6.17
CA GLN A 398 7.36 5.42 -5.63
C GLN A 398 8.49 6.43 -5.78
N SER A 399 8.55 7.16 -6.90
CA SER A 399 9.53 8.23 -7.11
C SER A 399 9.34 9.41 -6.16
N ALA A 400 8.10 9.77 -5.84
CA ALA A 400 7.79 10.85 -4.89
C ALA A 400 8.12 10.44 -3.44
N ASN A 401 7.86 9.17 -3.10
CA ASN A 401 8.09 8.62 -1.78
C ASN A 401 9.54 8.14 -1.55
N ASP A 402 10.43 8.29 -2.53
CA ASP A 402 11.81 7.79 -2.44
C ASP A 402 12.63 8.57 -1.39
N PRO A 403 13.12 7.90 -0.32
CA PRO A 403 13.97 8.54 0.70
C PRO A 403 15.21 9.22 0.15
N SER A 404 15.74 8.76 -0.99
CA SER A 404 16.90 9.39 -1.63
C SER A 404 16.58 10.75 -2.25
N ASN A 405 15.31 11.01 -2.58
CA ASN A 405 14.84 12.27 -3.15
C ASN A 405 14.38 13.27 -2.08
N ASN A 406 13.73 12.80 -1.02
CA ASN A 406 13.16 13.65 0.03
C ASN A 406 13.96 13.66 1.35
N HIS A 407 15.03 12.86 1.47
CA HIS A 407 15.86 12.76 2.67
C HIS A 407 15.08 12.37 3.95
N ASN A 408 13.97 11.63 3.82
CA ASN A 408 13.02 11.35 4.91
C ASN A 408 12.38 12.60 5.53
N GLU A 409 12.34 13.71 4.79
CA GLU A 409 11.61 14.92 5.17
C GLU A 409 10.22 14.97 4.52
N PRO A 410 9.28 15.76 5.07
CA PRO A 410 7.98 15.95 4.47
C PRO A 410 8.08 16.45 3.03
N TYR A 411 7.33 15.83 2.12
CA TYR A 411 7.37 16.16 0.70
C TYR A 411 6.00 16.57 0.18
N GLU A 412 5.98 17.51 -0.76
CA GLU A 412 4.76 18.09 -1.32
C GLU A 412 4.10 17.11 -2.32
N VAL A 413 2.78 17.02 -2.24
CA VAL A 413 1.93 16.23 -3.14
C VAL A 413 0.71 17.05 -3.58
N GLY A 414 0.08 16.67 -4.69
CA GLY A 414 -1.20 17.25 -5.09
C GLY A 414 -2.37 16.73 -4.24
N SER A 415 -2.27 15.49 -3.74
CA SER A 415 -3.23 14.85 -2.85
C SER A 415 -2.63 13.58 -2.27
N ALA A 416 -2.92 13.25 -1.02
CA ALA A 416 -2.65 11.93 -0.45
C ALA A 416 -3.59 11.70 0.73
N PHE A 417 -4.15 10.50 0.90
CA PHE A 417 -4.89 10.17 2.12
C PHE A 417 -4.11 9.17 2.97
N ASN A 418 -3.62 8.11 2.32
CA ASN A 418 -2.78 7.08 2.93
C ASN A 418 -3.38 6.52 4.24
N GLY A 419 -4.70 6.43 4.32
CA GLY A 419 -5.45 5.91 5.47
C GLY A 419 -5.67 6.92 6.61
N VAL A 420 -4.76 7.88 6.81
CA VAL A 420 -4.91 8.96 7.80
C VAL A 420 -4.29 10.25 7.32
N THR A 421 -5.04 11.35 7.46
CA THR A 421 -4.59 12.72 7.15
C THR A 421 -5.05 13.69 8.23
N ILE A 422 -4.18 14.62 8.61
CA ILE A 422 -4.50 15.73 9.51
C ILE A 422 -4.71 17.02 8.72
N TYR A 423 -5.74 17.77 9.11
CA TYR A 423 -6.16 19.02 8.51
C TYR A 423 -6.25 20.10 9.58
N PRO A 424 -5.57 21.25 9.41
CA PRO A 424 -5.82 22.41 10.24
C PRO A 424 -7.25 22.91 10.04
N MET A 425 -8.03 22.94 11.12
CA MET A 425 -9.44 23.38 11.06
C MET A 425 -9.57 24.84 10.64
N ARG A 426 -8.54 25.66 10.89
CA ARG A 426 -8.46 27.03 10.36
C ARG A 426 -8.56 27.05 8.84
N VAL A 427 -7.78 26.22 8.15
CA VAL A 427 -7.77 26.13 6.67
C VAL A 427 -9.13 25.67 6.14
N VAL A 428 -9.70 24.63 6.76
CA VAL A 428 -11.01 24.09 6.37
C VAL A 428 -12.11 25.15 6.56
N ARG A 429 -12.12 25.84 7.71
CA ARG A 429 -13.11 26.90 8.03
C ARG A 429 -12.96 28.13 7.14
N GLU A 430 -11.73 28.58 6.87
CA GLU A 430 -11.45 29.71 5.97
C GLU A 430 -12.00 29.45 4.56
N ARG A 431 -11.94 28.20 4.10
CA ARG A 431 -12.48 27.80 2.81
C ARG A 431 -14.01 27.69 2.81
N GLY A 432 -14.62 27.46 3.97
CA GLY A 432 -16.08 27.47 4.16
C GLY A 432 -16.79 26.40 3.34
N GLU A 433 -17.89 26.77 2.68
CA GLU A 433 -18.71 25.84 1.89
C GLU A 433 -17.97 25.24 0.68
N GLN A 434 -16.83 25.79 0.30
CA GLN A 434 -16.01 25.26 -0.78
C GLN A 434 -15.15 24.07 -0.34
N ALA A 435 -14.91 23.86 0.96
CA ALA A 435 -14.18 22.70 1.45
C ALA A 435 -15.09 21.46 1.41
N ARG A 436 -15.07 20.73 0.28
CA ARG A 436 -16.01 19.64 0.01
C ARG A 436 -15.32 18.41 -0.53
N TYR A 437 -15.73 17.26 -0.02
CA TYR A 437 -15.41 15.97 -0.62
C TYR A 437 -16.17 15.83 -1.93
N ASP A 438 -15.48 15.45 -2.98
CA ASP A 438 -16.03 15.33 -4.32
C ASP A 438 -15.39 14.16 -5.06
N SER A 439 -16.21 13.39 -5.78
CA SER A 439 -15.81 12.20 -6.53
C SER A 439 -15.45 12.50 -8.00
N GLY A 440 -15.26 13.78 -8.33
CA GLY A 440 -15.00 14.28 -9.67
C GLY A 440 -16.24 14.22 -10.57
N ASP A 441 -16.14 14.88 -11.73
CA ASP A 441 -17.23 14.96 -12.73
C ASP A 441 -17.74 13.60 -13.20
N ASP A 442 -16.92 12.55 -13.07
CA ASP A 442 -17.23 11.21 -13.51
C ASP A 442 -17.61 10.25 -12.38
N ASN A 443 -17.62 10.70 -11.11
CA ASN A 443 -17.92 9.93 -9.91
C ASN A 443 -17.02 8.69 -9.68
N GLN A 444 -15.82 8.66 -10.26
CA GLN A 444 -14.89 7.54 -10.13
C GLN A 444 -13.61 7.91 -9.35
N GLN A 445 -13.39 9.20 -9.11
CA GLN A 445 -12.25 9.69 -8.33
C GLN A 445 -12.46 9.44 -6.83
N CYS A 446 -11.36 9.19 -6.11
CA CYS A 446 -11.37 9.14 -4.65
C CYS A 446 -11.78 10.51 -4.08
N GLU A 447 -12.74 10.52 -3.15
CA GLU A 447 -13.34 11.75 -2.62
C GLU A 447 -12.34 12.65 -1.89
N HIS A 448 -11.26 12.05 -1.39
CA HIS A 448 -10.16 12.75 -0.75
C HIS A 448 -9.43 13.67 -1.74
N VAL A 449 -9.30 13.28 -3.01
CA VAL A 449 -8.65 14.14 -4.01
C VAL A 449 -9.49 15.40 -4.24
N GLY A 450 -10.81 15.25 -4.36
CA GLY A 450 -11.73 16.40 -4.45
C GLY A 450 -11.59 17.32 -3.23
N PHE A 451 -11.57 16.75 -2.01
CA PHE A 451 -11.39 17.53 -0.80
C PHE A 451 -10.06 18.31 -0.77
N HIS A 452 -8.93 17.67 -1.09
CA HIS A 452 -7.63 18.34 -1.11
C HIS A 452 -7.56 19.47 -2.13
N LEU A 453 -8.05 19.24 -3.34
CA LEU A 453 -8.12 20.28 -4.38
C LEU A 453 -9.04 21.42 -3.94
N SER A 454 -10.14 21.10 -3.26
CA SER A 454 -11.10 22.09 -2.78
C SER A 454 -10.52 23.04 -1.73
N LEU A 455 -9.50 22.63 -0.97
CA LEU A 455 -8.83 23.47 0.02
C LEU A 455 -7.97 24.58 -0.62
N ASP A 456 -7.59 24.45 -1.90
CA ASP A 456 -6.74 25.41 -2.62
C ASP A 456 -5.45 25.75 -1.86
N ARG A 457 -4.84 24.72 -1.27
CA ARG A 457 -3.60 24.80 -0.48
C ARG A 457 -2.69 23.64 -0.84
N ARG A 458 -1.39 23.83 -0.58
CA ARG A 458 -0.40 22.76 -0.67
C ARG A 458 -0.68 21.68 0.37
N MET A 459 -0.30 20.46 0.04
CA MET A 459 -0.42 19.29 0.90
C MET A 459 0.92 18.56 0.96
N TYR A 460 1.19 17.93 2.09
CA TYR A 460 2.41 17.17 2.31
C TYR A 460 2.13 15.74 2.75
N VAL A 461 3.09 14.84 2.53
CA VAL A 461 3.16 13.54 3.18
C VAL A 461 4.34 13.59 4.15
N ASN A 462 4.12 13.17 5.41
CA ASN A 462 5.20 13.03 6.38
C ASN A 462 5.69 11.56 6.41
N PRO A 463 6.89 11.25 5.88
CA PRO A 463 7.44 9.88 5.90
C PRO A 463 7.68 9.35 7.32
N LYS A 464 7.81 10.24 8.31
CA LYS A 464 7.99 9.85 9.72
C LYS A 464 6.68 9.55 10.45
N TRP A 465 5.53 9.80 9.82
CA TRP A 465 4.22 9.40 10.32
C TRP A 465 3.71 8.21 9.51
N SER A 466 4.20 7.02 9.83
CA SER A 466 3.90 5.80 9.07
C SER A 466 3.05 4.79 9.84
N MET A 467 2.31 3.97 9.09
CA MET A 467 1.59 2.81 9.57
C MET A 467 1.65 1.72 8.51
N ASN A 468 2.17 0.55 8.87
CA ASN A 468 2.23 -0.59 7.95
C ASN A 468 1.01 -1.46 8.16
N LEU A 469 0.16 -1.56 7.16
CA LEU A 469 -1.05 -2.36 7.25
C LEU A 469 -0.73 -3.84 7.35
N ARG A 470 -1.62 -4.57 8.04
CA ARG A 470 -1.57 -6.03 8.07
C ARG A 470 -1.70 -6.56 6.65
N PRO A 471 -0.75 -7.36 6.16
CA PRO A 471 -0.87 -7.90 4.82
C PRO A 471 -2.18 -8.67 4.66
N ASN A 472 -2.60 -9.45 5.67
CA ASN A 472 -3.84 -10.23 5.63
C ASN A 472 -5.15 -9.42 5.66
N LYS A 473 -5.07 -8.09 5.84
CA LYS A 473 -6.18 -7.13 5.79
C LYS A 473 -5.74 -5.93 4.92
N PRO A 474 -5.54 -6.10 3.61
CA PRO A 474 -5.18 -4.98 2.74
C PRO A 474 -6.35 -4.00 2.62
N GLY A 475 -6.08 -2.78 2.18
CA GLY A 475 -7.11 -1.80 1.87
C GLY A 475 -8.03 -2.24 0.74
N GLY A 476 -9.30 -1.86 0.86
CA GLY A 476 -10.33 -2.19 -0.13
C GLY A 476 -10.99 -3.56 0.07
N PRO A 477 -11.75 -4.04 -0.91
CA PRO A 477 -12.49 -5.28 -0.78
C PRO A 477 -11.52 -6.48 -0.75
N THR A 478 -11.87 -7.50 0.04
CA THR A 478 -11.19 -8.80 0.05
C THR A 478 -12.20 -9.92 -0.29
N GLY A 479 -11.73 -11.16 -0.42
CA GLY A 479 -12.63 -12.30 -0.63
C GLY A 479 -13.24 -12.33 -2.02
N ILE A 480 -14.43 -12.94 -2.10
CA ILE A 480 -15.20 -13.07 -3.34
C ILE A 480 -15.58 -11.69 -3.91
N ARG A 481 -15.81 -10.67 -3.06
CA ARG A 481 -16.11 -9.31 -3.53
C ARG A 481 -14.95 -8.71 -4.33
N ALA A 482 -13.71 -8.91 -3.86
CA ALA A 482 -12.52 -8.46 -4.58
C ALA A 482 -12.38 -9.15 -5.94
N VAL A 483 -12.51 -10.47 -5.96
CA VAL A 483 -12.41 -11.28 -7.19
C VAL A 483 -13.50 -10.90 -8.19
N LYS A 484 -14.75 -10.75 -7.73
CA LYS A 484 -15.88 -10.31 -8.55
C LYS A 484 -15.61 -8.93 -9.15
N THR A 485 -15.22 -7.96 -8.31
CA THR A 485 -14.90 -6.59 -8.75
C THR A 485 -13.79 -6.60 -9.80
N LEU A 486 -12.72 -7.37 -9.58
CA LEU A 486 -11.61 -7.49 -10.54
C LEU A 486 -12.07 -8.10 -11.86
N PHE A 487 -12.84 -9.18 -11.81
CA PHE A 487 -13.37 -9.86 -13.00
C PHE A 487 -14.27 -8.93 -13.81
N GLU A 488 -15.22 -8.28 -13.14
CA GLU A 488 -16.16 -7.35 -13.77
C GLU A 488 -15.45 -6.10 -14.31
N ALA A 489 -14.56 -5.50 -13.52
CA ALA A 489 -13.82 -4.31 -13.87
C ALA A 489 -12.83 -4.53 -15.02
N VAL A 490 -12.16 -5.67 -15.06
CA VAL A 490 -11.06 -5.92 -16.02
C VAL A 490 -11.52 -6.84 -17.13
N ILE A 491 -11.96 -8.06 -16.80
CA ILE A 491 -12.29 -9.10 -17.78
C ILE A 491 -13.55 -8.75 -18.57
N GLY A 492 -14.50 -8.06 -17.93
CA GLY A 492 -15.70 -7.52 -18.60
C GLY A 492 -15.43 -6.45 -19.66
N ARG A 493 -14.18 -5.97 -19.81
CA ARG A 493 -13.82 -4.86 -20.70
C ARG A 493 -12.75 -5.28 -21.72
N PRO A 494 -13.13 -5.66 -22.95
CA PRO A 494 -12.19 -6.19 -23.94
C PRO A 494 -10.98 -5.29 -24.22
N ASN A 495 -11.18 -3.97 -24.31
CA ASN A 495 -10.08 -3.02 -24.53
C ASN A 495 -9.04 -3.09 -23.40
N VAL A 496 -9.51 -3.14 -22.16
CA VAL A 496 -8.68 -3.23 -20.97
C VAL A 496 -7.93 -4.57 -20.96
N VAL A 497 -8.64 -5.69 -21.18
CA VAL A 497 -8.03 -7.03 -21.26
C VAL A 497 -6.94 -7.10 -22.33
N VAL A 498 -7.22 -6.59 -23.52
CA VAL A 498 -6.28 -6.62 -24.66
C VAL A 498 -5.01 -5.85 -24.31
N VAL A 499 -5.13 -4.64 -23.74
CA VAL A 499 -3.97 -3.85 -23.31
C VAL A 499 -3.17 -4.57 -22.23
N PHE A 500 -3.83 -5.17 -21.23
CA PHE A 500 -3.14 -5.94 -20.20
C PHE A 500 -2.43 -7.16 -20.75
N LEU A 501 -3.11 -7.98 -21.55
CA LEU A 501 -2.54 -9.21 -22.09
C LEU A 501 -1.38 -8.88 -23.04
N ILE A 502 -1.57 -7.97 -23.99
CA ILE A 502 -0.51 -7.63 -24.95
C ILE A 502 0.64 -6.92 -24.25
N GLY A 503 0.34 -5.91 -23.42
CA GLY A 503 1.33 -5.14 -22.70
C GLY A 503 2.18 -6.00 -21.78
N ASN A 504 1.54 -6.80 -20.91
CA ASN A 504 2.25 -7.65 -19.98
C ASN A 504 3.04 -8.75 -20.71
N ASN A 505 2.45 -9.43 -21.71
CA ASN A 505 3.19 -10.46 -22.46
C ASN A 505 4.38 -9.89 -23.23
N THR A 506 4.23 -8.73 -23.87
CA THR A 506 5.35 -8.07 -24.58
C THR A 506 6.47 -7.74 -23.61
N PHE A 507 6.11 -7.20 -22.46
CA PHE A 507 7.04 -6.86 -21.41
C PHE A 507 7.79 -8.08 -20.84
N PHE A 508 7.06 -9.13 -20.43
CA PHE A 508 7.66 -10.37 -19.94
C PHE A 508 8.51 -11.02 -21.02
N PHE A 509 8.08 -10.99 -22.28
CA PHE A 509 8.85 -11.51 -23.39
C PHE A 509 10.21 -10.82 -23.52
N VAL A 510 10.25 -9.48 -23.50
CA VAL A 510 11.51 -8.73 -23.57
C VAL A 510 12.42 -9.06 -22.38
N ALA A 511 11.88 -9.06 -21.16
CA ALA A 511 12.64 -9.34 -19.95
C ALA A 511 13.18 -10.78 -19.93
N VAL A 512 12.32 -11.77 -20.17
CA VAL A 512 12.67 -13.19 -20.24
C VAL A 512 13.67 -13.42 -21.35
N PHE A 513 13.47 -12.83 -22.54
CA PHE A 513 14.39 -13.01 -23.66
C PHE A 513 15.79 -12.47 -23.35
N ALA A 514 15.89 -11.29 -22.73
CA ALA A 514 17.19 -10.75 -22.29
C ALA A 514 17.88 -11.67 -21.28
N LEU A 515 17.15 -12.10 -20.23
CA LEU A 515 17.65 -13.04 -19.21
C LEU A 515 18.01 -14.40 -19.80
N TRP A 516 17.26 -14.86 -20.81
CA TRP A 516 17.50 -16.09 -21.53
C TRP A 516 18.84 -16.05 -22.27
N MET A 517 19.11 -14.95 -22.97
CA MET A 517 20.38 -14.75 -23.69
C MET A 517 21.58 -14.69 -22.74
N ILE A 518 21.42 -14.04 -21.58
CA ILE A 518 22.43 -14.05 -20.51
C ILE A 518 22.63 -15.48 -20.01
N GLY A 519 21.55 -16.21 -19.72
CA GLY A 519 21.60 -17.58 -19.22
C GLY A 519 22.29 -18.55 -20.19
N LEU A 520 22.01 -18.42 -21.49
CA LEU A 520 22.67 -19.24 -22.52
C LEU A 520 24.17 -18.93 -22.59
N SER A 521 24.55 -17.67 -22.44
CA SER A 521 25.95 -17.24 -22.45
C SER A 521 26.71 -17.81 -21.25
N LEU A 522 26.13 -17.71 -20.05
CA LEU A 522 26.67 -18.31 -18.82
C LEU A 522 26.79 -19.82 -18.94
N LYS A 523 25.75 -20.50 -19.44
CA LYS A 523 25.76 -21.96 -19.64
C LYS A 523 26.90 -22.39 -20.55
N ARG A 524 27.08 -21.70 -21.69
CA ARG A 524 28.18 -21.95 -22.63
C ARG A 524 29.55 -21.76 -21.98
N LEU A 525 29.73 -20.67 -21.25
CA LEU A 525 30.97 -20.41 -20.51
C LEU A 525 31.27 -21.53 -19.52
N MET A 526 30.29 -21.96 -18.73
CA MET A 526 30.45 -23.05 -17.76
C MET A 526 30.82 -24.37 -18.42
N MET A 527 30.27 -24.68 -19.60
CA MET A 527 30.66 -25.89 -20.36
C MET A 527 32.10 -25.80 -20.86
N VAL A 528 32.54 -24.65 -21.37
CA VAL A 528 33.93 -24.44 -21.80
C VAL A 528 34.89 -24.61 -20.62
N LEU A 529 34.58 -24.00 -19.47
CA LEU A 529 35.39 -24.14 -18.26
C LEU A 529 35.44 -25.58 -17.75
N TYR A 530 34.30 -26.29 -17.78
CA TYR A 530 34.23 -27.71 -17.41
C TYR A 530 35.06 -28.59 -18.35
N ASP A 531 35.01 -28.35 -19.66
CA ASP A 531 35.80 -29.10 -20.64
C ASP A 531 37.30 -28.82 -20.47
N GLN A 532 37.69 -27.57 -20.22
CA GLN A 532 39.08 -27.19 -19.90
C GLN A 532 39.59 -27.87 -18.63
N GLU A 533 38.78 -27.91 -17.57
CA GLU A 533 39.12 -28.60 -16.32
C GLU A 533 39.23 -30.12 -16.53
N LYS A 534 38.31 -30.70 -17.31
CA LYS A 534 38.35 -32.12 -17.64
C LYS A 534 39.59 -32.47 -18.47
N GLU A 535 40.00 -31.58 -19.36
CA GLU A 535 41.22 -31.76 -20.15
C GLU A 535 42.48 -31.60 -19.28
N SER A 536 42.51 -30.63 -18.36
CA SER A 536 43.65 -30.44 -17.43
C SER A 536 43.81 -31.64 -16.49
N ARG A 537 42.73 -32.23 -16.00
CA ARG A 537 42.74 -33.48 -15.20
C ARG A 537 43.16 -34.72 -16.00
N ARG A 538 42.94 -34.72 -17.32
CA ARG A 538 43.33 -35.82 -18.21
C ARG A 538 44.79 -35.78 -18.62
N ARG A 539 45.47 -34.64 -18.53
CA ARG A 539 46.91 -34.58 -18.75
C ARG A 539 47.57 -35.31 -17.58
N PRO A 540 48.15 -36.51 -17.80
CA PRO A 540 48.84 -37.21 -16.74
C PRO A 540 49.92 -36.28 -16.19
N TRP A 541 50.02 -36.21 -14.86
CA TRP A 541 51.08 -35.47 -14.19
C TRP A 541 52.41 -36.10 -14.63
N SER A 542 53.03 -35.55 -15.68
CA SER A 542 54.31 -36.04 -16.16
C SER A 542 55.30 -35.79 -15.03
N ALA A 543 55.74 -36.86 -14.38
CA ALA A 543 56.70 -36.85 -13.29
C ALA A 543 58.13 -36.43 -13.71
N ASP A 544 58.28 -35.77 -14.86
CA ASP A 544 59.56 -35.34 -15.44
C ASP A 544 59.86 -33.87 -15.11
N SER A 545 59.92 -33.56 -13.83
CA SER A 545 60.66 -32.38 -13.35
C SER A 545 61.48 -32.70 -12.10
N THR A 546 62.22 -33.81 -12.14
CA THR A 546 63.53 -33.87 -11.48
C THR A 546 64.43 -32.86 -12.17
N SER A 547 64.35 -31.62 -11.69
CA SER A 547 65.35 -30.59 -11.93
C SER A 547 66.71 -31.13 -11.51
N GLY A 548 67.55 -31.40 -12.50
CA GLY A 548 68.98 -31.53 -12.28
C GLY A 548 69.47 -30.24 -11.63
N ILE A 549 69.69 -30.31 -10.32
CA ILE A 549 70.51 -29.34 -9.60
C ILE A 549 71.88 -29.41 -10.26
N ASN A 550 72.17 -28.42 -11.08
CA ASN A 550 73.43 -28.26 -11.76
C ASN A 550 74.44 -27.75 -10.72
N THR A 551 75.03 -28.65 -9.92
CA THR A 551 76.22 -28.34 -9.12
C THR A 551 77.41 -28.22 -10.07
N ARG A 552 77.67 -27.00 -10.53
CA ARG A 552 78.98 -26.57 -11.03
C ARG A 552 79.62 -25.71 -9.95
N GLU A 553 80.60 -26.25 -9.23
CA GLU A 553 81.93 -25.66 -8.99
C GLU A 553 82.77 -26.48 -8.00
N MET A 554 84.08 -26.48 -8.26
CA MET A 554 85.24 -27.02 -7.52
C MET A 554 85.66 -28.49 -7.76
#